data_AF-A0A090RZI8-F1
#
_entry.id   AF-A0A090RZI8-F1
#
_cell.length_a   1.000
_cell.length_b   1.000
_cell.length_c   1.000
_cell.angle_alpha   90.00
_cell.angle_beta   90.00
_cell.angle_gamma   90.00
#
_symmetry.space_group_name_H-M   'P 1'
#
loop_
_entity.id
_entity.type
_entity.pdbx_description
1 polymer ?
#
loop_
_entity_poly.entity_id
_entity_poly.type
_entity_poly.pdbx_seq_one_letter_code
_entity_poly.pdbx_strand_id
1 'polypeptide(L)'
;MNTIELCEVANGYRPTNQTMVAVSSEQSKRNLTHDRCDDLVKELYFSRFIKSITITRPEKTEEPVPTPLPAKPLPHPVVQPQ
;
A
#
# COMPACT_ATOMS: atom_id res chain seq x y z
N MET A 1 7.65 -8.93 -22.67
CA MET A 1 6.36 -8.55 -22.06
C MET A 1 6.11 -9.49 -20.89
N ASN A 2 5.79 -8.94 -19.72
CA ASN A 2 5.43 -9.76 -18.56
C ASN A 2 4.04 -10.38 -18.77
N THR A 3 3.73 -11.48 -18.06
CA THR A 3 2.42 -12.15 -18.15
C THR A 3 1.27 -11.18 -17.91
N ILE A 4 1.40 -10.28 -16.93
CA ILE A 4 0.37 -9.28 -16.62
C ILE A 4 0.24 -8.26 -17.73
N GLU A 5 1.35 -7.67 -18.19
CA GLU A 5 1.32 -6.72 -19.30
C GLU A 5 0.71 -7.35 -20.56
N LEU A 6 0.98 -8.63 -20.80
CA LEU A 6 0.44 -9.37 -21.93
C LEU A 6 -1.06 -9.58 -21.81
N CYS A 7 -1.55 -9.90 -20.61
CA CYS A 7 -2.97 -9.99 -20.33
C CYS A 7 -3.68 -8.62 -20.42
N GLU A 8 -3.06 -7.55 -19.91
CA GLU A 8 -3.61 -6.20 -20.04
C GLU A 8 -3.69 -5.74 -21.49
N VAL A 9 -2.65 -6.04 -22.29
CA VAL A 9 -2.62 -5.70 -23.71
C VAL A 9 -3.66 -6.51 -24.50
N ALA A 10 -3.75 -7.81 -24.25
CA ALA A 10 -4.69 -8.67 -24.95
C ALA A 10 -6.15 -8.36 -24.60
N ASN A 11 -6.43 -7.99 -23.34
CA ASN A 11 -7.77 -7.61 -22.90
C ASN A 11 -8.11 -6.14 -23.21
N GLY A 12 -7.20 -5.38 -23.84
CA GLY A 12 -7.43 -3.99 -24.24
C GLY A 12 -7.32 -2.96 -23.10
N TYR A 13 -6.84 -3.35 -21.93
CA TYR A 13 -6.58 -2.42 -20.81
C TYR A 13 -5.33 -1.57 -21.01
N ARG A 14 -4.37 -2.06 -21.80
CA ARG A 14 -3.10 -1.38 -22.05
C ARG A 14 -2.82 -1.22 -23.54
N PRO A 15 -2.51 -0.01 -24.03
CA PRO A 15 -2.10 0.17 -25.41
C PRO A 15 -0.72 -0.46 -25.66
N THR A 16 -0.51 -0.98 -26.87
CA THR A 16 0.77 -1.54 -27.31
C THR A 16 1.06 -1.16 -28.75
N ASN A 17 2.35 -1.13 -29.11
CA ASN A 17 2.80 -1.00 -30.50
C ASN A 17 3.02 -2.37 -31.17
N GLN A 18 2.81 -3.47 -30.44
CA GLN A 18 2.93 -4.82 -30.99
C GLN A 18 1.67 -5.21 -31.76
N THR A 19 1.84 -6.03 -32.80
CA THR A 19 0.71 -6.53 -33.59
C THR A 19 -0.15 -7.49 -32.76
N MET A 20 -1.46 -7.54 -33.05
CA MET A 20 -2.38 -8.50 -32.40
C MET A 20 -1.88 -9.94 -32.52
N VAL A 21 -1.32 -10.32 -33.66
CA VAL A 21 -0.76 -11.65 -33.89
C VAL A 21 0.40 -11.96 -32.94
N ALA A 22 1.29 -10.99 -32.68
CA ALA A 22 2.40 -11.17 -31.74
C ALA A 22 1.90 -11.34 -30.30
N VAL A 23 0.90 -10.55 -29.90
CA VAL A 23 0.27 -10.64 -28.58
C VAL A 23 -0.41 -12.00 -28.41
N SER A 24 -1.22 -12.43 -29.37
CA SER A 24 -1.90 -13.73 -29.33
C SER A 24 -0.92 -14.90 -29.35
N SER A 25 0.18 -14.79 -30.11
CA SER A 25 1.25 -15.80 -30.11
C SER A 25 1.89 -15.93 -28.72
N GLU A 26 2.22 -14.82 -28.07
CA GLU A 26 2.77 -14.84 -26.72
C GLU A 26 1.78 -15.36 -25.68
N GLN A 27 0.49 -15.04 -25.80
CA GLN A 27 -0.55 -15.59 -24.93
C GLN A 27 -0.63 -17.11 -25.07
N SER A 28 -0.67 -17.61 -26.30
CA SER A 28 -0.75 -19.03 -26.60
C SER A 28 0.48 -19.78 -26.09
N LYS A 29 1.69 -19.27 -26.31
CA LYS A 29 2.94 -19.87 -25.79
C LYS A 29 2.94 -20.03 -24.26
N ARG A 30 2.22 -19.16 -23.55
CA ARG A 30 2.15 -19.15 -22.08
C ARG A 30 0.90 -19.84 -21.53
N ASN A 31 0.08 -20.44 -22.40
CA ASN A 31 -1.20 -21.05 -22.07
C ASN A 31 -2.13 -20.10 -21.29
N LEU A 32 -2.12 -18.82 -21.66
CA LEU A 32 -2.96 -17.80 -21.05
C LEU A 32 -4.23 -17.65 -21.86
N THR A 33 -5.35 -18.12 -21.31
CA THR A 33 -6.69 -17.85 -21.88
C THR A 33 -7.14 -16.45 -21.54
N HIS A 34 -8.10 -15.94 -22.31
CA HIS A 34 -8.67 -14.61 -22.09
C HIS A 34 -9.28 -14.47 -20.69
N ASP A 35 -10.04 -15.49 -20.25
CA ASP A 35 -10.65 -15.55 -18.91
C ASP A 35 -9.59 -15.58 -17.81
N ARG A 36 -8.54 -16.39 -17.98
CA ARG A 36 -7.45 -16.46 -17.00
C ARG A 36 -6.69 -15.14 -16.90
N CYS A 37 -6.51 -14.46 -18.03
CA CYS A 37 -5.93 -13.13 -18.06
C CYS A 37 -6.81 -12.11 -17.34
N ASP A 38 -8.13 -12.19 -17.52
CA ASP A 38 -9.08 -11.29 -16.85
C ASP A 38 -9.05 -11.48 -15.33
N ASP A 39 -9.04 -12.73 -14.84
CA ASP A 39 -8.91 -13.03 -13.41
C ASP A 39 -7.60 -12.45 -12.82
N LEU A 40 -6.47 -12.69 -13.48
CA LEU A 40 -5.16 -12.22 -13.02
C LEU A 40 -5.07 -10.70 -12.97
N VAL A 41 -5.62 -10.02 -13.98
CA VAL A 41 -5.66 -8.56 -14.01
C VAL A 41 -6.56 -8.05 -12.89
N LYS A 42 -7.77 -8.59 -12.74
CA LYS A 42 -8.71 -8.21 -11.67
C LYS A 42 -8.10 -8.38 -10.28
N GLU A 43 -7.52 -9.53 -9.97
CA GLU A 43 -6.86 -9.79 -8.68
C GLU A 43 -5.78 -8.74 -8.37
N LEU A 44 -4.96 -8.38 -9.35
CA LEU A 44 -3.93 -7.36 -9.17
C LEU A 44 -4.51 -5.99 -8.93
N TYR A 45 -5.52 -5.57 -9.71
CA TYR A 45 -6.17 -4.28 -9.51
C TYR A 45 -6.89 -4.21 -8.17
N PHE A 46 -7.59 -5.27 -7.75
CA PHE A 46 -8.20 -5.33 -6.42
C PHE A 46 -7.17 -5.28 -5.30
N SER A 47 -6.08 -6.04 -5.41
CA SER A 47 -5.02 -6.02 -4.40
C SER A 47 -4.38 -4.63 -4.27
N ARG A 48 -4.17 -3.93 -5.39
CA ARG A 48 -3.64 -2.56 -5.41
C ARG A 48 -4.64 -1.56 -4.83
N PHE A 49 -5.92 -1.72 -5.16
CA PHE A 49 -7.00 -0.90 -4.63
C PHE A 49 -7.12 -1.05 -3.10
N ILE A 50 -7.14 -2.27 -2.57
CA ILE A 50 -7.20 -2.52 -1.13
C ILE A 50 -6.00 -1.90 -0.41
N LYS A 51 -4.78 -2.08 -0.95
CA LYS A 51 -3.57 -1.45 -0.41
C LYS A 51 -3.67 0.08 -0.37
N SER A 52 -4.26 0.68 -1.40
CA SER A 52 -4.46 2.13 -1.45
C SER A 52 -5.44 2.63 -0.39
N ILE A 53 -6.48 1.85 -0.06
CA ILE A 53 -7.43 2.19 1.00
C ILE A 53 -6.78 2.06 2.39
N THR A 54 -6.00 1.01 2.64
CA THR A 54 -5.35 0.81 3.96
C THR A 54 -4.38 1.92 4.35
N ILE A 55 -3.85 2.69 3.39
CA ILE A 55 -2.96 3.83 3.66
C ILE A 55 -3.74 5.09 4.09
N THR A 56 -5.07 5.10 4.00
CA THR A 56 -5.89 6.25 4.44
C THR A 56 -6.33 6.23 5.90
N ARG A 57 -5.86 5.27 6.72
CA ARG A 57 -6.00 5.39 8.17
C ARG A 57 -4.87 6.31 8.65
N PRO A 58 -5.11 7.60 8.96
CA PRO A 58 -4.06 8.41 9.57
C PRO A 58 -3.60 7.65 10.82
N GLU A 59 -2.30 7.39 10.91
CA GLU A 59 -1.68 7.01 12.17
C GLU A 59 -2.18 8.03 13.20
N LYS A 60 -2.85 7.54 14.24
CA LYS A 60 -3.21 8.35 15.39
C LYS A 60 -1.90 9.05 15.80
N THR A 61 -1.86 10.37 15.66
CA THR A 61 -0.84 11.18 16.32
C THR A 61 -0.99 10.87 17.80
N GLU A 62 -0.12 10.04 18.35
CA GLU A 62 -0.08 9.78 19.78
C GLU A 62 0.19 11.14 20.44
N GLU A 63 -0.81 11.67 21.15
CA GLU A 63 -0.63 12.85 21.97
C GLU A 63 0.52 12.56 22.94
N PRO A 64 1.52 13.45 23.06
CA PRO A 64 2.68 13.19 23.90
C PRO A 64 2.20 13.01 25.34
N VAL A 65 2.48 11.83 25.91
CA VAL A 65 2.15 11.49 27.29
C VAL A 65 2.74 12.59 28.20
N PRO A 66 1.94 13.24 29.06
CA PRO A 66 2.43 14.31 29.90
C PRO A 66 3.48 13.74 30.86
N THR A 67 4.74 14.15 30.66
CA THR A 67 5.84 13.79 31.56
C THR A 67 5.61 14.49 32.90
N PRO A 68 5.52 13.77 34.02
CA PRO A 68 5.35 14.42 35.33
C PRO A 68 6.58 15.27 35.65
N LEU A 69 6.36 16.58 35.83
CA LEU A 69 7.37 17.52 36.31
C LEU A 69 7.75 17.18 37.76
N PRO A 70 9.05 17.19 38.12
CA PRO A 70 9.47 16.92 39.49
C PRO A 70 8.91 17.98 40.45
N ALA A 71 8.37 17.52 41.58
CA ALA A 71 7.81 18.38 42.62
C ALA A 71 8.89 19.32 43.16
N LYS A 72 8.54 20.61 43.29
CA LYS A 72 9.44 21.62 43.89
C LYS A 72 9.80 21.20 45.33
N PRO A 73 11.07 21.39 45.76
CA PRO A 73 11.46 21.09 47.14
C PRO A 73 10.66 21.95 48.13
N LEU A 74 10.15 21.31 49.19
CA LEU A 74 9.54 22.00 50.32
C LEU A 74 10.58 22.91 51.00
N PRO A 75 10.22 24.15 51.39
CA PRO A 75 11.12 25.01 52.14
C PRO A 75 11.42 24.38 53.51
N HIS A 76 12.71 24.28 53.85
CA HIS A 76 13.17 23.77 55.13
C HIS A 76 12.61 24.61 56.30
N PRO A 77 12.34 23.98 57.47
CA PRO A 77 11.83 24.71 58.62
C PRO A 77 12.88 25.72 59.11
N VAL A 78 12.44 26.96 59.26
CA VAL A 78 13.21 28.05 59.85
C VAL A 78 13.51 27.68 61.30
N VAL A 79 14.78 27.42 61.62
CA VAL A 79 15.25 27.31 63.00
C VAL A 79 15.31 28.73 63.56
N GLN A 80 14.47 29.02 64.55
CA GLN A 80 14.54 30.25 65.34
C GLN A 80 15.71 30.16 66.32
N PRO A 81 16.64 31.14 66.33
CA PRO A 81 17.56 31.29 67.44
C PRO A 81 16.90 32.08 68.59
N GLN A 82 17.35 31.74 69.80
CA GLN A 82 16.87 32.17 71.13
C GLN A 82 16.96 33.68 71.38
#